data_AF-A0A6P0U8T1-F1
#
_entry.id   AF-A0A6P0U8T1-F1
#
_cell.length_a   1.000
_cell.length_b   1.000
_cell.length_c   1.000
_cell.angle_alpha   90.00
_cell.angle_beta   90.00
_cell.angle_gamma   90.00
#
_symmetry.space_group_name_H-M   'P 1'
#
loop_
_entity.id
_entity.type
_entity.pdbx_description
1 polymer ?
#
loop_
_entity_poly.entity_id
_entity_poly.type
_entity_poly.pdbx_seq_one_letter_code
_entity_poly.pdbx_strand_id
1 'polypeptide(L)'
;MNKPPKTKPGGKKIETHGDNSAATWSGDIYQNNIYGKTDFDEISFEDLESQTKELPEIQPDFLNSLKEHRMLILGGELGGINKNELILQLAYLVAKDSQKTDSNKTNPQKADISIKFWRHSSSQQIIDLEPELRNRKTPTIFVFLDIEPKDINCSLQHIFSEIIPSLEHWVLFSTNRSFSSWHLNDNAQIFFNPNLNPKDIYGQDILVNELKNKLGENLKL
;
A
#
# COMPACT_ATOMS: atom_id res chain seq x y z
N MET A 1 14.18 -58.35 -49.16
CA MET A 1 14.41 -57.72 -47.83
C MET A 1 13.39 -56.60 -47.63
N ASN A 2 12.88 -56.46 -46.40
CA ASN A 2 12.32 -55.28 -45.71
C ASN A 2 11.28 -54.34 -46.38
N LYS A 3 10.11 -54.20 -45.72
CA LYS A 3 9.32 -52.94 -45.56
C LYS A 3 9.93 -52.11 -44.39
N PRO A 4 9.45 -50.90 -43.99
CA PRO A 4 8.46 -49.94 -44.55
C PRO A 4 9.21 -48.61 -44.95
N PRO A 5 8.73 -47.34 -44.81
CA PRO A 5 7.42 -46.73 -44.48
C PRO A 5 7.00 -45.58 -45.46
N LYS A 6 6.49 -44.45 -44.93
CA LYS A 6 6.16 -43.16 -45.57
C LYS A 6 6.71 -42.02 -44.68
N THR A 7 7.05 -40.86 -45.26
CA THR A 7 7.15 -39.57 -44.53
C THR A 7 6.61 -38.41 -45.39
N LYS A 8 6.19 -37.32 -44.72
CA LYS A 8 5.50 -36.14 -45.29
C LYS A 8 6.46 -35.20 -46.06
N PRO A 9 5.97 -34.36 -47.00
CA PRO A 9 6.84 -33.49 -47.81
C PRO A 9 7.59 -32.45 -46.95
N GLY A 10 8.84 -32.20 -47.35
CA GLY A 10 9.75 -31.29 -46.67
C GLY A 10 9.45 -29.81 -46.88
N GLY A 11 9.97 -28.97 -45.97
CA GLY A 11 9.82 -27.53 -46.03
C GLY A 11 10.62 -26.87 -47.16
N LYS A 12 10.18 -25.68 -47.58
CA LYS A 12 10.98 -24.78 -48.41
C LYS A 12 11.80 -23.85 -47.53
N LYS A 13 13.13 -23.89 -47.67
CA LYS A 13 13.96 -22.71 -47.42
C LYS A 13 13.71 -21.70 -48.55
N ILE A 14 13.59 -20.42 -48.20
CA ILE A 14 13.86 -19.32 -49.12
C ILE A 14 14.81 -18.39 -48.36
N GLU A 15 16.01 -18.21 -48.89
CA GLU A 15 16.97 -17.21 -48.45
C GLU A 15 16.96 -16.08 -49.49
N THR A 16 16.80 -14.84 -49.04
CA THR A 16 17.07 -13.64 -49.83
C THR A 16 17.72 -12.60 -48.93
N HIS A 17 18.89 -12.12 -49.34
CA HIS A 17 19.63 -11.05 -48.65
C HIS A 17 18.98 -9.69 -48.87
N GLY A 18 19.38 -8.74 -48.03
CA GLY A 18 18.68 -7.50 -47.76
C GLY A 18 18.50 -6.53 -48.93
N ASP A 19 17.53 -5.66 -48.74
CA ASP A 19 17.66 -4.27 -49.16
C ASP A 19 17.18 -3.35 -48.03
N ASN A 20 17.84 -2.20 -47.88
CA ASN A 20 17.61 -1.30 -46.76
C ASN A 20 16.45 -0.34 -47.05
N SER A 21 15.30 -0.57 -46.42
CA SER A 21 14.26 0.45 -46.27
C SER A 21 13.91 0.60 -44.79
N ALA A 22 14.20 1.79 -44.24
CA ALA A 22 13.99 2.09 -42.84
C ALA A 22 12.48 2.16 -42.52
N ALA A 23 11.94 1.06 -41.98
CA ALA A 23 10.64 1.02 -41.34
C ALA A 23 10.84 0.76 -39.84
N THR A 24 10.47 1.73 -39.01
CA THR A 24 10.48 1.66 -37.56
C THR A 24 9.53 0.56 -37.07
N TRP A 25 10.08 -0.61 -36.74
CA TRP A 25 9.41 -1.59 -35.89
C TRP A 25 10.01 -1.52 -34.49
N SER A 26 9.48 -0.56 -33.72
CA SER A 26 9.45 -0.67 -32.26
C SER A 26 8.78 -2.00 -31.91
N GLY A 27 9.57 -2.94 -31.39
CA GLY A 27 9.11 -4.26 -31.05
C GLY A 27 8.21 -4.25 -29.82
N ASP A 28 6.95 -3.88 -30.00
CA ASP A 28 5.87 -4.19 -29.07
C ASP A 28 5.66 -5.71 -29.06
N ILE A 29 6.59 -6.43 -28.42
CA ILE A 29 6.32 -7.79 -27.96
C ILE A 29 5.39 -7.63 -26.77
N TYR A 30 4.09 -7.65 -27.08
CA TYR A 30 3.02 -7.82 -26.11
C TYR A 30 3.25 -9.12 -25.33
N GLN A 31 4.04 -9.05 -24.26
CA GLN A 31 3.83 -9.94 -23.13
C GLN A 31 2.42 -9.61 -22.61
N ASN A 32 1.52 -10.60 -22.71
CA ASN A 32 0.24 -10.59 -22.01
C ASN A 32 0.50 -10.63 -20.50
N ASN A 33 0.93 -9.51 -19.94
CA ASN A 33 0.94 -9.30 -18.51
C ASN A 33 -0.51 -9.11 -18.08
N ILE A 34 -1.12 -10.19 -17.60
CA ILE A 34 -2.42 -10.19 -16.92
C ILE A 34 -2.23 -9.63 -15.50
N TYR A 35 -1.64 -8.44 -15.44
CA TYR A 35 -1.48 -7.60 -14.27
C TYR A 35 -2.10 -6.27 -14.68
N GLY A 36 -3.33 -6.05 -14.24
CA GLY A 36 -4.06 -4.83 -14.54
C GLY A 36 -3.26 -3.61 -14.10
N LYS A 37 -3.39 -2.51 -14.83
CA LYS A 37 -2.84 -1.21 -14.43
C LYS A 37 -3.25 -0.95 -12.97
N THR A 38 -2.27 -0.83 -12.09
CA THR A 38 -2.53 -0.53 -10.68
C THR A 38 -2.97 0.92 -10.60
N ASP A 39 -4.25 1.17 -10.30
CA ASP A 39 -4.80 2.53 -10.18
C ASP A 39 -4.35 3.17 -8.86
N PHE A 40 -3.07 3.54 -8.83
CA PHE A 40 -2.49 4.40 -7.82
C PHE A 40 -2.51 5.84 -8.31
N ASP A 41 -3.23 6.69 -7.60
CA ASP A 41 -3.07 8.14 -7.70
C ASP A 41 -1.94 8.57 -6.76
N GLU A 42 -1.03 9.42 -7.23
CA GLU A 42 -0.02 10.07 -6.38
C GLU A 42 -0.65 11.32 -5.75
N ILE A 43 -0.62 11.42 -4.43
CA ILE A 43 -1.23 12.52 -3.66
C ILE A 43 -0.14 13.46 -3.12
N SER A 44 -0.40 14.77 -3.14
CA SER A 44 0.54 15.75 -2.60
C SER A 44 0.57 15.72 -1.07
N PHE A 45 1.64 16.26 -0.49
CA PHE A 45 1.76 16.39 0.96
C PHE A 45 0.71 17.38 1.51
N GLU A 46 0.44 18.43 0.76
CA GLU A 46 -0.51 19.50 1.05
C GLU A 46 -1.96 19.00 1.06
N ASP A 47 -2.33 18.17 0.08
CA ASP A 47 -3.65 17.52 0.05
C ASP A 47 -3.86 16.64 1.29
N LEU A 48 -2.82 15.91 1.70
CA LEU A 48 -2.89 15.02 2.86
C LEU A 48 -2.88 15.80 4.18
N GLU A 49 -2.12 16.90 4.28
CA GLU A 49 -2.18 17.82 5.42
C GLU A 49 -3.60 18.40 5.57
N SER A 50 -4.22 18.83 4.47
CA SER A 50 -5.55 19.43 4.50
C SER A 50 -6.63 18.47 5.04
N GLN A 51 -6.51 17.18 4.74
CA GLN A 51 -7.43 16.13 5.21
C GLN A 51 -7.22 15.71 6.66
N THR A 52 -6.06 16.03 7.26
CA THR A 52 -5.65 15.49 8.56
C THR A 52 -5.47 16.55 9.65
N LYS A 53 -5.55 17.83 9.28
CA LYS A 53 -5.30 19.00 10.13
C LYS A 53 -6.16 19.10 11.40
N GLU A 54 -7.39 18.61 11.36
CA GLU A 54 -8.34 18.67 12.49
C GLU A 54 -8.40 17.37 13.30
N LEU A 55 -7.59 16.36 12.93
CA LEU A 55 -7.58 15.06 13.60
C LEU A 55 -6.77 15.11 14.92
N PRO A 56 -7.15 14.33 15.95
CA PRO A 56 -6.50 14.38 17.26
C PRO A 56 -5.05 13.90 17.23
N GLU A 57 -4.20 14.37 18.14
CA GLU A 57 -2.78 13.98 18.17
C GLU A 57 -2.59 12.47 18.42
N ILE A 58 -1.73 11.85 17.59
CA ILE A 58 -1.32 10.44 17.69
C ILE A 58 -0.23 10.28 18.77
N GLN A 59 -0.32 9.24 19.59
CA GLN A 59 0.71 8.94 20.59
C GLN A 59 2.06 8.63 19.93
N PRO A 60 3.18 9.17 20.47
CA PRO A 60 4.52 8.90 19.95
C PRO A 60 4.85 7.42 19.86
N ASP A 61 4.46 6.60 20.84
CA ASP A 61 4.78 5.16 20.88
C ASP A 61 4.08 4.39 19.77
N PHE A 62 2.81 4.72 19.47
CA PHE A 62 2.07 4.13 18.36
C PHE A 62 2.68 4.51 17.00
N LEU A 63 3.04 5.79 16.82
CA LEU A 63 3.69 6.27 15.61
C LEU A 63 5.10 5.66 15.43
N ASN A 64 5.86 5.47 16.52
CA ASN A 64 7.18 4.85 16.48
C ASN A 64 7.10 3.36 16.13
N SER A 65 6.14 2.63 16.71
CA SER A 65 5.87 1.24 16.33
C SER A 65 5.51 1.11 14.84
N LEU A 66 4.70 2.03 14.31
CA LEU A 66 4.43 2.07 12.87
C LEU A 66 5.70 2.32 12.03
N LYS A 67 6.58 3.23 12.45
CA LYS A 67 7.83 3.54 11.74
C LYS A 67 8.81 2.37 11.73
N GLU A 68 8.81 1.53 12.76
CA GLU A 68 9.63 0.31 12.85
C GLU A 68 9.08 -0.80 11.95
N HIS A 69 7.80 -1.16 12.13
CA HIS A 69 7.16 -2.27 11.41
C HIS A 69 6.82 -1.94 9.96
N ARG A 70 6.59 -0.66 9.65
CA ARG A 70 6.31 -0.05 8.33
C ARG A 70 5.06 -0.57 7.59
N MET A 71 4.46 -1.66 8.04
CA MET A 71 3.20 -2.19 7.55
C MET A 71 2.16 -2.16 8.67
N LEU A 72 0.94 -1.71 8.35
CA LEU A 72 -0.18 -1.66 9.29
C LEU A 72 -1.50 -1.93 8.57
N ILE A 73 -2.30 -2.83 9.13
CA ILE A 73 -3.66 -3.13 8.71
C ILE A 73 -4.58 -2.86 9.90
N LEU A 74 -5.41 -1.83 9.76
CA LEU A 74 -6.47 -1.51 10.71
C LEU A 74 -7.74 -2.27 10.32
N GLY A 75 -7.98 -3.39 10.98
CA GLY A 75 -9.20 -4.19 10.84
C GLY A 75 -10.13 -4.07 12.04
N GLY A 76 -11.32 -4.68 11.93
CA GLY A 76 -12.28 -4.73 13.04
C GLY A 76 -12.91 -3.39 13.42
N GLU A 77 -13.43 -3.30 14.65
CA GLU A 77 -13.98 -2.07 15.24
C GLU A 77 -12.94 -1.43 16.17
N LEU A 78 -12.58 -0.16 15.91
CA LEU A 78 -11.61 0.59 16.72
C LEU A 78 -12.29 1.56 17.69
N GLY A 79 -13.30 1.09 18.44
CA GLY A 79 -13.93 1.87 19.51
C GLY A 79 -14.55 3.21 19.07
N GLY A 80 -15.00 3.33 17.82
CA GLY A 80 -15.55 4.57 17.25
C GLY A 80 -14.58 5.39 16.40
N ILE A 81 -13.32 4.96 16.23
CA ILE A 81 -12.33 5.64 15.40
C ILE A 81 -12.59 5.38 13.92
N ASN A 82 -12.56 6.44 13.11
CA ASN A 82 -12.52 6.32 11.66
C ASN A 82 -11.13 5.84 11.20
N LYS A 83 -11.05 4.56 10.81
CA LYS A 83 -9.81 3.93 10.32
C LYS A 83 -9.23 4.63 9.10
N ASN A 84 -10.06 5.24 8.25
CA ASN A 84 -9.59 5.91 7.04
C ASN A 84 -8.86 7.21 7.38
N GLU A 85 -9.47 8.04 8.23
CA GLU A 85 -8.85 9.25 8.78
C GLU A 85 -7.54 8.92 9.51
N LEU A 86 -7.52 7.86 10.33
CA LEU A 86 -6.33 7.42 11.03
C LEU A 86 -5.21 6.98 10.07
N ILE A 87 -5.51 6.19 9.03
CA ILE A 87 -4.51 5.80 8.02
C ILE A 87 -3.96 7.03 7.27
N LEU A 88 -4.82 7.99 6.90
CA LEU A 88 -4.41 9.25 6.27
C LEU A 88 -3.49 10.06 7.19
N GLN A 89 -3.83 10.16 8.48
CA GLN A 89 -3.06 10.89 9.48
C GLN A 89 -1.68 10.25 9.72
N LEU A 90 -1.61 8.92 9.79
CA LEU A 90 -0.36 8.19 9.94
C LEU A 90 0.54 8.37 8.71
N ALA A 91 -0.04 8.33 7.50
CA ALA A 91 0.69 8.63 6.27
C ALA A 91 1.27 10.06 6.27
N TYR A 92 0.49 11.05 6.71
CA TYR A 92 0.96 12.44 6.85
C TYR A 92 2.10 12.56 7.84
N LEU A 93 1.97 11.96 9.04
CA LEU A 93 2.99 12.05 10.09
C LEU A 93 4.30 11.37 9.69
N VAL A 94 4.24 10.24 8.99
CA VAL A 94 5.44 9.60 8.41
C VAL A 94 6.09 10.51 7.37
N ALA A 95 5.33 11.03 6.40
CA ALA A 95 5.86 11.91 5.35
C ALA A 95 6.46 13.21 5.91
N LYS A 96 5.82 13.79 6.93
CA LYS A 96 6.24 15.03 7.61
C LYS A 96 7.58 14.87 8.32
N ASP A 97 7.81 13.73 8.97
CA ASP A 97 9.07 13.47 9.67
C ASP A 97 10.22 13.15 8.70
N SER A 98 9.93 12.52 7.55
CA SER A 98 10.90 12.41 6.44
C SER A 98 11.37 13.81 6.00
N GLN A 99 10.45 14.75 5.73
CA GLN A 99 10.80 16.12 5.33
C GLN A 99 11.65 16.86 6.38
N LYS A 100 11.32 16.74 7.68
CA LYS A 100 12.10 17.40 8.75
C LYS A 100 13.56 16.96 8.78
N THR A 101 13.81 15.66 8.56
CA THR A 101 15.15 15.07 8.65
C THR A 101 16.11 15.65 7.60
N ASP A 102 15.56 16.08 6.47
CA ASP A 102 16.30 16.67 5.35
C ASP A 102 16.44 18.20 5.36
N SER A 103 15.92 18.89 6.39
CA SER A 103 16.12 20.33 6.63
C SER A 103 17.60 20.74 6.74
N ASN A 104 18.51 19.77 6.96
CA ASN A 104 19.96 19.94 6.98
C ASN A 104 20.66 19.74 5.62
N LYS A 105 19.93 19.43 4.53
CA LYS A 105 20.49 19.29 3.18
C LYS A 105 20.17 20.53 2.33
N THR A 106 21.19 21.06 1.69
CA THR A 106 21.15 22.31 0.89
C THR A 106 20.46 22.19 -0.48
N ASN A 107 19.55 21.24 -0.68
CA ASN A 107 18.95 20.98 -2.00
C ASN A 107 17.44 20.65 -1.95
N PRO A 108 16.55 21.65 -2.03
CA PRO A 108 15.11 21.52 -1.74
C PRO A 108 14.25 20.92 -2.88
N GLN A 109 14.85 20.13 -3.80
CA GLN A 109 14.15 19.56 -4.95
C GLN A 109 13.90 18.05 -4.87
N LYS A 110 14.18 17.42 -3.73
CA LYS A 110 13.99 15.98 -3.56
C LYS A 110 12.71 15.73 -2.76
N ALA A 111 11.67 15.23 -3.42
CA ALA A 111 10.57 14.56 -2.74
C ALA A 111 11.12 13.24 -2.19
N ASP A 112 11.59 13.25 -0.94
CA ASP A 112 12.29 12.10 -0.35
C ASP A 112 11.34 10.93 -0.01
N ILE A 113 10.03 11.15 -0.05
CA ILE A 113 9.01 10.09 0.02
C ILE A 113 7.80 10.43 -0.88
N SER A 114 7.34 9.46 -1.66
CA SER A 114 6.08 9.54 -2.42
C SER A 114 4.91 9.00 -1.61
N ILE A 115 3.69 9.43 -1.95
CA ILE A 115 2.46 8.90 -1.34
C ILE A 115 1.55 8.41 -2.45
N LYS A 116 1.27 7.10 -2.46
CA LYS A 116 0.46 6.42 -3.47
C LYS A 116 -0.85 5.95 -2.86
N PHE A 117 -1.95 6.43 -3.41
CA PHE A 117 -3.31 6.08 -2.99
C PHE A 117 -3.93 5.07 -3.95
N TRP A 118 -4.21 3.86 -3.47
CA TRP A 118 -4.95 2.91 -4.30
C TRP A 118 -6.42 3.30 -4.34
N ARG A 119 -6.95 3.56 -5.55
CA ARG A 119 -8.38 3.75 -5.76
C ARG A 119 -8.97 2.49 -6.38
N HIS A 120 -9.80 1.80 -5.61
CA HIS A 120 -10.64 0.72 -6.10
C HIS A 120 -11.65 1.28 -7.13
N SER A 121 -11.29 1.24 -8.41
CA SER A 121 -12.08 1.81 -9.50
C SER A 121 -13.18 0.85 -10.00
N SER A 122 -13.06 -0.44 -9.67
CA SER A 122 -14.00 -1.50 -10.07
C SER A 122 -13.89 -2.71 -9.14
N SER A 123 -15.03 -3.34 -8.84
CA SER A 123 -15.15 -4.59 -8.04
C SER A 123 -14.42 -5.83 -8.58
N GLN A 124 -13.77 -5.71 -9.73
CA GLN A 124 -12.95 -6.77 -10.35
C GLN A 124 -11.44 -6.45 -10.30
N GLN A 125 -11.06 -5.29 -9.75
CA GLN A 125 -9.68 -4.86 -9.68
C GLN A 125 -8.97 -5.55 -8.52
N ILE A 126 -7.99 -6.39 -8.86
CA ILE A 126 -7.12 -7.03 -7.88
C ILE A 126 -5.72 -6.43 -8.06
N ILE A 127 -5.12 -6.00 -6.96
CA ILE A 127 -3.77 -5.43 -6.93
C ILE A 127 -2.74 -6.48 -6.52
N ASP A 128 -1.66 -6.57 -7.29
CA ASP A 128 -0.44 -7.24 -6.86
C ASP A 128 0.55 -6.19 -6.34
N LEU A 129 0.80 -6.22 -5.03
CA LEU A 129 1.62 -5.23 -4.34
C LEU A 129 3.12 -5.53 -4.44
N GLU A 130 3.52 -6.79 -4.65
CA GLU A 130 4.93 -7.16 -4.69
C GLU A 130 5.69 -6.50 -5.85
N PRO A 131 5.20 -6.51 -7.11
CA PRO A 131 5.82 -5.78 -8.21
C PRO A 131 5.91 -4.27 -7.96
N GLU A 132 4.89 -3.68 -7.34
CA GLU A 132 4.84 -2.24 -7.06
C GLU A 132 5.86 -1.81 -6.01
N LEU A 133 6.05 -2.63 -4.96
CA LEU A 133 7.12 -2.44 -3.98
C LEU A 133 8.50 -2.63 -4.62
N ARG A 134 8.74 -3.77 -5.29
CA ARG A 134 10.09 -4.10 -5.83
C ARG A 134 10.55 -3.15 -6.94
N ASN A 135 9.64 -2.56 -7.71
CA ASN A 135 9.99 -1.65 -8.80
C ASN A 135 10.13 -0.18 -8.36
N ARG A 136 9.68 0.21 -7.16
CA ARG A 136 9.84 1.58 -6.66
C ARG A 136 11.25 1.81 -6.10
N LYS A 137 11.89 2.89 -6.56
CA LYS A 137 13.23 3.31 -6.08
C LYS A 137 13.17 4.39 -5.00
N THR A 138 12.20 5.29 -5.07
CA THR A 138 11.94 6.29 -4.04
C THR A 138 11.17 5.64 -2.90
N PRO A 139 11.50 5.92 -1.63
CA PRO A 139 10.63 5.61 -0.51
C PRO A 139 9.18 6.00 -0.82
N THR A 140 8.22 5.16 -0.47
CA THR A 140 6.82 5.35 -0.84
C THR A 140 5.92 4.86 0.27
N ILE A 141 4.92 5.67 0.64
CA ILE A 141 3.79 5.28 1.49
C ILE A 141 2.66 4.83 0.57
N PHE A 142 2.33 3.55 0.60
CA PHE A 142 1.19 2.99 -0.10
C PHE A 142 -0.01 2.99 0.85
N VAL A 143 -1.09 3.66 0.45
CA VAL A 143 -2.32 3.81 1.23
C VAL A 143 -3.47 3.09 0.54
N PHE A 144 -4.16 2.25 1.29
CA PHE A 144 -5.33 1.48 0.87
C PHE A 144 -6.46 1.74 1.84
N LEU A 145 -7.58 2.28 1.35
CA LEU A 145 -8.77 2.47 2.17
C LEU A 145 -9.85 1.44 1.85
N ASP A 146 -10.50 0.96 2.90
CA ASP A 146 -11.62 -0.02 2.86
C ASP A 146 -11.33 -1.28 2.03
N ILE A 147 -10.07 -1.73 2.02
CA ILE A 147 -9.60 -2.89 1.24
C ILE A 147 -10.27 -4.19 1.71
N GLU A 148 -10.56 -5.11 0.79
CA GLU A 148 -10.96 -6.48 1.12
C GLU A 148 -9.85 -7.51 0.79
N PRO A 149 -9.79 -8.65 1.50
CA PRO A 149 -8.81 -9.71 1.22
C PRO A 149 -8.79 -10.18 -0.25
N LYS A 150 -9.94 -10.16 -0.93
CA LYS A 150 -10.10 -10.57 -2.33
C LYS A 150 -9.42 -9.61 -3.32
N ASP A 151 -9.15 -8.37 -2.90
CA ASP A 151 -8.64 -7.30 -3.75
C ASP A 151 -7.11 -7.34 -3.84
N ILE A 152 -6.44 -8.21 -3.07
CA ILE A 152 -4.98 -8.34 -3.03
C ILE A 152 -4.54 -9.72 -3.54
N ASN A 153 -3.71 -9.74 -4.59
CA ASN A 153 -3.20 -10.96 -5.24
C ASN A 153 -1.82 -11.40 -4.71
N CYS A 154 -1.47 -11.07 -3.47
CA CYS A 154 -0.16 -11.41 -2.89
C CYS A 154 -0.27 -11.80 -1.42
N SER A 155 0.68 -12.63 -0.94
CA SER A 155 0.76 -12.98 0.48
C SER A 155 1.23 -11.78 1.30
N LEU A 156 0.31 -11.12 2.02
CA LEU A 156 0.65 -10.01 2.92
C LEU A 156 1.67 -10.42 4.01
N GLN A 157 1.69 -11.69 4.40
CA GLN A 157 2.73 -12.21 5.30
C GLN A 157 4.11 -12.18 4.63
N HIS A 158 4.25 -12.58 3.36
CA HIS A 158 5.50 -12.50 2.61
C HIS A 158 5.93 -11.04 2.40
N ILE A 159 4.98 -10.14 2.08
CA ILE A 159 5.23 -8.70 2.03
C ILE A 159 5.88 -8.24 3.35
N PHE A 160 5.25 -8.55 4.49
CA PHE A 160 5.73 -8.16 5.81
C PHE A 160 7.08 -8.78 6.21
N SER A 161 7.31 -10.07 5.96
CA SER A 161 8.48 -10.77 6.48
C SER A 161 9.73 -10.66 5.61
N GLU A 162 9.59 -10.38 4.31
CA GLU A 162 10.71 -10.42 3.35
C GLU A 162 10.90 -9.13 2.56
N ILE A 163 9.81 -8.47 2.17
CA ILE A 163 9.87 -7.29 1.27
C ILE A 163 9.97 -5.98 2.06
N ILE A 164 9.10 -5.75 3.04
CA ILE A 164 9.13 -4.53 3.87
C ILE A 164 10.44 -4.38 4.67
N PRO A 165 11.05 -5.44 5.24
CA PRO A 165 12.32 -5.31 5.95
C PRO A 165 13.46 -4.86 5.02
N SER A 166 13.42 -5.25 3.74
CA SER A 166 14.48 -5.01 2.76
C SER A 166 14.32 -3.75 1.91
N LEU A 167 13.13 -3.11 1.90
CA LEU A 167 12.82 -1.89 1.14
C LEU A 167 12.34 -0.76 2.04
N GLU A 168 12.64 0.49 1.71
CA GLU A 168 12.22 1.67 2.51
C GLU A 168 10.80 2.12 2.12
N HIS A 169 9.80 1.27 2.36
CA HIS A 169 8.41 1.51 2.00
C HIS A 169 7.48 1.32 3.19
N TRP A 170 6.38 2.08 3.21
CA TRP A 170 5.30 1.94 4.17
C TRP A 170 4.04 1.46 3.47
N VAL A 171 3.28 0.58 4.11
CA VAL A 171 2.06 -0.01 3.52
C VAL A 171 0.95 0.00 4.56
N LEU A 172 -0.03 0.87 4.34
CA LEU A 172 -1.05 1.24 5.32
C LEU A 172 -2.43 0.88 4.76
N PHE A 173 -3.15 0.00 5.44
CA PHE A 173 -4.47 -0.47 5.05
C PHE A 173 -5.52 -0.14 6.12
N SER A 174 -6.69 0.34 5.73
CA SER A 174 -7.92 0.21 6.53
C SER A 174 -8.84 -0.85 5.92
N THR A 175 -9.50 -1.63 6.77
CA THR A 175 -10.47 -2.63 6.32
C THR A 175 -11.60 -2.81 7.33
N ASN A 176 -12.79 -3.15 6.84
CA ASN A 176 -13.93 -3.57 7.68
C ASN A 176 -13.96 -5.09 7.89
N ARG A 177 -12.94 -5.81 7.41
CA ARG A 177 -12.83 -7.26 7.49
C ARG A 177 -12.04 -7.68 8.73
N SER A 178 -12.40 -8.81 9.34
CA SER A 178 -11.73 -9.34 10.53
C SER A 178 -10.41 -10.02 10.19
N PHE A 179 -9.46 -10.05 11.12
CA PHE A 179 -8.17 -10.75 10.98
C PHE A 179 -8.30 -12.15 10.35
N SER A 180 -9.28 -12.94 10.83
CA SER A 180 -9.56 -14.29 10.35
C SER A 180 -9.89 -14.41 8.85
N SER A 181 -10.45 -13.36 8.24
CA SER A 181 -10.78 -13.35 6.80
C SER A 181 -9.59 -13.05 5.88
N TRP A 182 -8.46 -12.62 6.45
CA TRP A 182 -7.21 -12.41 5.72
C TRP A 182 -6.32 -13.68 5.70
N HIS A 183 -6.73 -14.75 6.38
CA HIS A 183 -6.01 -16.02 6.46
C HIS A 183 -4.54 -15.91 6.88
N LEU A 184 -4.21 -14.88 7.68
CA LEU A 184 -2.87 -14.65 8.22
C LEU A 184 -2.61 -15.56 9.43
N ASN A 185 -1.34 -15.85 9.72
CA ASN A 185 -0.94 -16.58 10.92
C ASN A 185 -0.91 -15.67 12.16
N ASP A 186 -0.93 -16.23 13.37
CA ASP A 186 -1.04 -15.46 14.62
C ASP A 186 0.04 -14.39 14.80
N ASN A 187 1.24 -14.60 14.25
CA ASN A 187 2.33 -13.62 14.27
C ASN A 187 1.99 -12.32 13.51
N ALA A 188 1.03 -12.35 12.60
CA ALA A 188 0.58 -11.18 11.87
C ALA A 188 -0.15 -10.15 12.73
N GLN A 189 -0.50 -10.45 13.99
CA GLN A 189 -1.04 -9.46 14.94
C GLN A 189 -0.13 -8.24 15.14
N ILE A 190 1.16 -8.38 14.86
CA ILE A 190 2.15 -7.30 14.91
C ILE A 190 1.82 -6.18 13.91
N PHE A 191 1.40 -6.53 12.70
CA PHE A 191 1.05 -5.58 11.63
C PHE A 191 -0.45 -5.52 11.33
N PHE A 192 -1.27 -6.41 11.88
CA PHE A 192 -2.72 -6.36 11.83
C PHE A 192 -3.23 -6.28 13.26
N ASN A 193 -3.55 -5.08 13.75
CA ASN A 193 -4.08 -4.93 15.10
C ASN A 193 -5.62 -4.85 15.06
N PRO A 194 -6.34 -5.90 15.49
CA PRO A 194 -7.79 -5.98 15.36
C PRO A 194 -8.57 -5.24 16.47
N ASN A 195 -7.90 -4.80 17.54
CA ASN A 195 -8.53 -4.37 18.79
C ASN A 195 -7.79 -3.16 19.44
N LEU A 196 -7.39 -2.15 18.65
CA LEU A 196 -6.81 -0.93 19.21
C LEU A 196 -7.83 -0.14 20.02
N ASN A 197 -7.45 0.28 21.23
CA ASN A 197 -8.22 1.26 21.99
C ASN A 197 -7.90 2.68 21.48
N PRO A 198 -8.85 3.63 21.49
CA PRO A 198 -8.53 5.04 21.26
C PRO A 198 -7.41 5.59 22.16
N LYS A 199 -7.28 5.03 23.37
CA LYS A 199 -6.22 5.37 24.35
C LYS A 199 -4.83 4.84 24.02
N ASP A 200 -4.71 3.93 23.06
CA ASP A 200 -3.43 3.40 22.58
C ASP A 200 -2.96 4.16 21.33
N ILE A 201 -3.90 4.80 20.61
CA ILE A 201 -3.66 5.54 19.37
C ILE A 201 -3.46 7.03 19.63
N TYR A 202 -4.30 7.65 20.47
CA TYR A 202 -4.40 9.11 20.59
C TYR A 202 -3.98 9.64 21.96
N GLY A 203 -3.49 10.88 21.99
CA GLY A 203 -3.04 11.58 23.19
C GLY A 203 -4.14 11.79 24.25
N GLN A 204 -3.72 12.22 25.46
CA GLN A 204 -4.62 12.38 26.61
C GLN A 204 -5.76 13.39 26.38
N ASP A 205 -5.67 14.24 25.38
CA ASP A 205 -6.69 15.23 25.05
C ASP A 205 -8.02 14.58 24.61
N ILE A 206 -7.98 13.40 23.97
CA ILE A 206 -9.20 12.62 23.69
C ILE A 206 -9.82 12.13 25.00
N LEU A 207 -9.03 11.61 25.94
CA LEU A 207 -9.54 11.16 27.23
C LEU A 207 -10.29 12.28 27.94
N VAL A 208 -9.75 13.50 27.91
CA VAL A 208 -10.39 14.69 28.48
C VAL A 208 -11.70 15.03 27.77
N ASN A 209 -11.76 14.93 26.45
CA ASN A 209 -12.98 15.23 25.68
C ASN A 209 -14.05 14.12 25.80
N GLU A 210 -13.67 12.84 25.81
CA GLU A 210 -14.57 11.73 26.15
C GLU A 210 -15.16 11.87 27.55
N LEU A 211 -14.32 12.21 28.55
CA LEU A 211 -14.75 12.45 29.92
C LEU A 211 -15.71 13.65 30.01
N LYS A 212 -15.40 14.76 29.33
CA LYS A 212 -16.30 15.93 29.26
C LYS A 212 -17.64 15.58 28.64
N ASN A 213 -17.66 14.81 27.55
CA ASN A 213 -18.91 14.41 26.90
C ASN A 213 -19.74 13.49 27.80
N LYS A 214 -19.13 12.43 28.37
CA LYS A 214 -19.79 11.52 29.31
C LYS A 214 -20.30 12.23 30.58
N LEU A 215 -19.55 13.21 31.11
CA LEU A 215 -19.99 14.01 32.25
C LEU A 215 -21.11 15.00 31.87
N GLY A 216 -21.03 15.62 30.68
CA GLY A 216 -22.04 16.55 30.17
C GLY A 216 -23.37 15.88 29.81
N GLU A 217 -23.37 14.59 29.48
CA GLU A 217 -24.59 13.79 29.31
C GLU A 217 -25.21 13.40 30.66
N ASN A 218 -24.40 13.03 31.66
CA ASN A 218 -24.89 12.69 33.00
C ASN A 218 -25.40 13.89 33.82
N LEU A 219 -25.13 15.12 33.39
CA LEU A 219 -25.61 16.37 34.02
C LEU A 219 -26.91 16.93 33.38
N LYS A 220 -27.58 16.16 32.51
CA LYS A 220 -28.84 16.54 31.83
C LYS A 220 -30.08 15.73 32.29
N LEU A 221 -30.01 15.10 33.46
CA LEU A 221 -31.10 14.41 34.15
C LEU A 221 -31.52 15.18 35.42
#